data_AF-A0A7K3M0F2-F1
#
_entry.id   AF-A0A7K3M0F2-F1
#
_cell.length_a   1.000
_cell.length_b   1.000
_cell.length_c   1.000
_cell.angle_alpha   90.00
_cell.angle_beta   90.00
_cell.angle_gamma   90.00
#
_symmetry.space_group_name_H-M   'P 1'
#
loop_
_entity.id
_entity.type
_entity.pdbx_description
1 polymer ?
#
loop_
_entity_poly.entity_id
_entity_poly.type
_entity_poly.pdbx_seq_one_letter_code
_entity_poly.pdbx_strand_id
1 'polypeptide(L)' 'MPVDSPCTKLFCAHTGDLVLAGLPDDLHFVLALHEGSAIGMATGQAIATGQPALAGYPFWRRRVAPSARPGR' A
#
# COMPACT_ATOMS: atom_id res chain seq x y z
N MET A 1 -4.54 -9.11 7.30
CA MET A 1 -4.81 -7.93 8.17
C MET A 1 -6.29 -7.67 8.09
N PRO A 2 -6.98 -7.32 9.18
CA PRO A 2 -8.34 -6.83 9.08
C PRO A 2 -8.34 -5.56 8.23
N VAL A 3 -9.28 -5.46 7.31
CA VAL A 3 -9.41 -4.39 6.30
C VAL A 3 -9.98 -3.09 6.88
N ASP A 4 -10.04 -2.97 8.21
CA ASP A 4 -10.64 -1.83 8.93
C ASP A 4 -9.81 -0.54 8.86
N SER A 5 -8.95 -0.39 7.84
CA SER A 5 -8.26 0.87 7.58
C SER A 5 -9.20 1.86 6.88
N PRO A 6 -9.44 3.06 7.41
CA PRO A 6 -10.27 4.07 6.76
C PRO A 6 -9.65 4.63 5.46
N CYS A 7 -8.41 4.25 5.12
CA CYS A 7 -7.76 4.57 3.86
C CYS A 7 -8.33 3.73 2.72
N THR A 8 -9.39 4.21 2.07
CA THR A 8 -9.92 3.57 0.85
C THR A 8 -9.09 3.85 -0.40
N LYS A 9 -8.05 4.72 -0.33
CA LYS A 9 -7.19 5.05 -1.47
C LYS A 9 -5.72 4.73 -1.21
N LEU A 10 -5.13 3.96 -2.13
CA LEU A 10 -3.72 3.59 -2.15
C LEU A 10 -3.03 4.21 -3.38
N PHE A 11 -1.99 5.00 -3.14
CA PHE A 11 -1.17 5.64 -4.16
C PHE A 11 0.21 4.96 -4.25
N CYS A 12 0.54 4.39 -5.40
CA CYS A 12 1.81 3.68 -5.58
C CYS A 12 2.54 4.16 -6.83
N ALA A 13 3.87 4.31 -6.70
CA ALA A 13 4.74 4.46 -7.85
C ALA A 13 5.43 3.13 -8.16
N HIS A 14 5.56 2.83 -9.45
CA HIS A 14 6.14 1.60 -9.98
C HIS A 14 5.22 0.36 -9.85
N THR A 15 5.05 -0.35 -10.97
CA THR A 15 4.31 -1.62 -11.09
C THR A 15 5.22 -2.82 -10.77
N GLY A 16 6.03 -2.75 -9.72
CA GLY A 16 6.92 -3.86 -9.35
C GLY A 16 6.22 -4.84 -8.42
N ASP A 17 5.78 -6.00 -8.93
CA ASP A 17 5.21 -7.21 -8.26
C ASP A 17 4.21 -7.04 -7.09
N LEU A 18 3.88 -5.82 -6.66
CA LEU A 18 2.49 -5.45 -6.55
C LEU A 18 2.03 -5.19 -7.97
N VAL A 19 0.81 -5.52 -8.31
CA VAL A 19 -0.27 -4.55 -8.15
C VAL A 19 -1.52 -5.32 -8.60
N LEU A 20 -2.56 -5.31 -7.76
CA LEU A 20 -3.88 -5.99 -7.86
C LEU A 20 -4.04 -7.37 -7.20
N ALA A 21 -3.04 -8.25 -7.15
CA ALA A 21 -3.25 -9.59 -6.58
C ALA A 21 -3.40 -9.55 -5.04
N GLY A 22 -4.64 -9.70 -4.55
CA GLY A 22 -4.97 -9.75 -3.13
C GLY A 22 -5.16 -8.39 -2.46
N LEU A 23 -5.39 -7.32 -3.23
CA LEU A 23 -5.92 -6.08 -2.65
C LEU A 23 -7.37 -6.31 -2.22
N PRO A 24 -7.82 -5.70 -1.10
CA PRO A 24 -9.23 -5.63 -0.75
C PRO A 24 -10.03 -4.95 -1.87
N ASP A 25 -11.25 -5.44 -2.14
CA ASP A 25 -12.10 -4.95 -3.22
C ASP A 25 -12.59 -3.50 -3.01
N ASP A 26 -12.60 -3.04 -1.75
CA ASP A 26 -12.98 -1.69 -1.32
C ASP A 26 -11.83 -0.67 -1.42
N LEU A 27 -10.66 -1.10 -1.87
CA LEU A 27 -9.49 -0.23 -2.06
C LEU A 27 -9.38 0.28 -3.50
N HIS A 28 -9.38 1.61 -3.63
CA HIS A 28 -9.09 2.29 -4.88
C HIS A 28 -7.58 2.46 -5.06
N PHE A 29 -7.02 1.73 -6.03
CA PHE A 29 -5.61 1.83 -6.41
C PHE A 29 -5.38 2.95 -7.43
N VAL A 30 -4.42 3.84 -7.16
CA VAL A 30 -3.99 4.93 -8.04
C VAL A 30 -2.51 4.78 -8.38
N LEU A 31 -2.22 4.55 -9.66
CA LEU A 31 -0.86 4.43 -10.17
C LEU A 31 -0.23 5.81 -10.41
N ALA A 32 0.98 6.00 -9.91
CA ALA A 32 1.82 7.16 -10.15
C ALA A 32 3.07 6.75 -10.94
N LEU A 33 3.59 7.66 -11.77
CA LEU A 33 4.80 7.39 -12.56
C LEU A 33 6.09 7.37 -11.72
N HIS A 34 6.16 8.22 -10.69
CA HIS A 34 7.32 8.38 -9.82
C HIS A 34 6.90 8.44 -8.36
N GLU A 35 7.77 8.00 -7.44
CA GLU A 35 7.48 7.96 -6.00
C GLU A 35 7.06 9.34 -5.47
N GLY A 36 7.77 10.39 -5.87
CA GLY A 36 7.40 11.76 -5.53
C GLY A 36 5.98 12.15 -5.99
N SER A 37 5.52 11.63 -7.14
CA SER A 37 4.15 11.85 -7.61
C SER A 37 3.13 11.10 -6.76
N ALA A 38 3.42 9.86 -6.33
CA ALA A 38 2.54 9.11 -5.44
C ALA A 38 2.37 9.81 -4.08
N ILE A 39 3.48 10.28 -3.50
CA ILE A 39 3.49 11.04 -2.24
C ILE A 39 2.71 12.34 -2.39
N GLY A 40 2.94 13.08 -3.47
CA GLY A 40 2.21 14.34 -3.74
C GLY A 40 0.70 14.12 -3.86
N MET A 41 0.27 13.07 -4.58
CA MET A 41 -1.15 12.75 -4.72
C MET A 41 -1.80 12.30 -3.42
N ALA A 42 -1.15 11.44 -2.63
CA ALA A 42 -1.67 11.03 -1.33
C ALA A 42 -1.78 12.21 -0.36
N THR A 43 -0.77 13.09 -0.35
CA THR A 43 -0.77 14.30 0.46
C THR A 43 -1.93 15.22 0.06
N GLY A 44 -2.09 15.47 -1.24
CA GLY A 44 -3.20 16.28 -1.76
C GLY A 44 -4.57 15.70 -1.42
N GLN A 45 -4.74 14.38 -1.56
CA GLN A 45 -5.97 13.68 -1.21
C GLN A 45 -6.31 13.86 0.28
N ALA A 46 -5.34 13.68 1.16
CA ALA A 46 -5.55 13.80 2.60
C ALA A 46 -5.94 15.24 3.00
N ILE A 47 -5.25 16.23 2.44
CA ILE A 47 -5.57 17.65 2.67
C ILE A 47 -6.96 17.99 2.15
N ALA A 48 -7.29 17.58 0.92
CA ALA A 48 -8.55 17.96 0.27
C ALA A 48 -9.78 17.31 0.92
N THR A 49 -9.64 16.14 1.54
CA THR A 49 -10.78 15.36 2.06
C THR A 49 -10.82 15.23 3.58
N GLY A 50 -9.74 15.59 4.27
CA GLY A 50 -9.57 15.31 5.70
C GLY A 50 -9.54 13.81 6.04
N GLN A 51 -9.49 12.94 5.03
CA GLN A 51 -9.42 11.49 5.20
C GLN A 51 -7.97 11.01 5.07
N PRO A 52 -7.56 10.01 5.84
CA PRO A 52 -6.26 9.37 5.66
C PRO A 52 -6.03 8.88 4.22
N ALA A 53 -4.79 8.97 3.73
CA ALA A 53 -4.38 8.44 2.44
C ALA A 53 -3.09 7.61 2.59
N LEU A 54 -3.00 6.47 1.90
CA LEU A 54 -1.84 5.58 1.96
C LEU A 54 -0.96 5.76 0.72
N ALA A 55 0.33 5.99 0.91
CA ALA A 55 1.34 5.95 -0.15
C ALA A 55 2.50 5.03 0.23
N GLY A 56 3.01 4.25 -0.72
CA GLY A 56 4.16 3.40 -0.46
C GLY A 56 4.48 2.41 -1.58
N TYR A 57 5.47 1.58 -1.29
CA TYR A 57 5.93 0.47 -2.13
C TYR A 57 5.81 -0.85 -1.34
N PRO A 58 5.70 -2.01 -2.01
CA PRO A 58 5.52 -3.32 -1.37
C PRO A 58 6.80 -3.92 -0.82
N PHE A 59 7.46 -3.23 0.08
CA PHE A 59 8.56 -3.88 0.78
C PHE A 59 8.07 -4.88 1.85
N TRP A 60 6.78 -4.82 2.21
CA TRP A 60 6.19 -5.58 3.31
C TRP A 60 6.13 -7.10 3.10
N ARG A 61 6.27 -7.63 1.86
CA ARG A 61 6.29 -9.10 1.63
C ARG A 61 7.55 -9.83 2.13
N ARG A 62 8.58 -9.14 2.63
CA ARG A 62 9.84 -9.79 3.06
C ARG A 62 9.99 -10.07 4.56
N ARG A 63 8.92 -9.95 5.37
CA ARG A 63 8.95 -10.36 6.80
C ARG A 63 7.67 -11.07 7.27
N VAL A 64 7.39 -12.26 6.72
CA VAL A 64 6.69 -13.32 7.48
C VAL A 64 7.14 -14.70 6.97
N ALA A 65 8.35 -15.12 7.35
CA ALA A 65 8.65 -16.55 7.47
C ALA A 65 8.88 -16.80 8.96
N PRO A 66 8.05 -17.60 9.66
CA PRO A 66 8.43 -18.06 10.98
C PRO A 66 9.74 -18.85 10.81
N SER A 67 10.77 -18.45 11.54
CA SER A 67 12.00 -19.23 11.62
C SER A 67 11.65 -20.60 12.17
N ALA A 68 11.60 -21.61 11.30
CA ALA A 68 11.61 -22.99 11.74
C ALA A 68 12.97 -23.22 12.41
N ARG A 69 13.00 -23.23 13.74
CA ARG A 69 14.11 -23.86 14.47
C ARG A 69 13.95 -25.36 14.28
N PRO A 70 14.87 -26.07 13.61
CA PRO A 70 14.87 -27.52 13.69
C PRO A 70 15.47 -27.88 15.05
N GLY A 71 14.61 -28.28 15.98
CA GLY A 71 15.02 -29.04 17.14
C GLY A 71 15.10 -30.51 16.76
N ARG A 72 16.32 -31.01 16.53
CA ARG A 72 16.83 -32.24 17.15
C ARG A 72 18.35 -32.30 17.00
#